data_AF-A0A6C0DDT1-F1
#
_entry.id   AF-A0A6C0DDT1-F1
#
_cell.length_a   1.000
_cell.length_b   1.000
_cell.length_c   1.000
_cell.angle_alpha   90.00
_cell.angle_beta   90.00
_cell.angle_gamma   90.00
#
_symmetry.space_group_name_H-M   'P 1'
#
loop_
_entity.id
_entity.type
_entity.pdbx_description
1 polymer ?
#
loop_
_entity_poly.entity_id
_entity_poly.type
_entity_poly.pdbx_seq_one_letter_code
_entity_poly.pdbx_strand_id
1 'polypeptide(L)'
;MEYTAIRSALSESKGLASLQLQNHLYGCFIIMEDIANEVLTYSDGILKGSNFTIDLNTKFSMIGLRYGFVMDTQLILSHPNPLYQSTWLSCFQNMSVKKDLSSVDAIEDQIITILKEVVPSEESFFLHSLESGSLPQEWVEKMLALLLPNDEHTSHTSDASDETPSKLVQALTEKPIKKRTLSLTRRRKEEPKKKQLGLTRRSHKA
;
A
#
# COMPACT_ATOMS: atom_id res chain seq x y z
N MET A 1 0.47 13.86 -18.14
CA MET A 1 1.14 14.82 -17.24
C MET A 1 0.62 14.74 -15.80
N GLU A 2 -0.32 13.84 -15.48
CA GLU A 2 -1.18 13.95 -14.28
C GLU A 2 -0.53 13.45 -12.97
N TYR A 3 0.52 12.61 -13.04
CA TYR A 3 1.19 12.02 -11.87
C TYR A 3 2.69 12.28 -11.82
N THR A 4 3.14 13.42 -12.39
CA THR A 4 4.56 13.81 -12.41
C THR A 4 5.14 13.97 -11.01
N ALA A 5 4.36 14.48 -10.05
CA ALA A 5 4.78 14.62 -8.66
C ALA A 5 5.01 13.25 -7.99
N ILE A 6 4.17 12.26 -8.27
CA ILE A 6 4.33 10.88 -7.78
C ILE A 6 5.57 10.25 -8.41
N ARG A 7 5.76 10.42 -9.72
CA ARG A 7 6.97 9.94 -10.42
C ARG A 7 8.24 10.54 -9.83
N SER A 8 8.29 11.86 -9.66
CA SER A 8 9.45 12.57 -9.08
C SER A 8 9.77 12.06 -7.68
N ALA A 9 8.77 11.99 -6.79
CA ALA A 9 8.94 11.47 -5.44
C ALA A 9 9.50 10.04 -5.43
N LEU A 10 8.96 9.15 -6.27
CA LEU A 10 9.43 7.77 -6.39
C LEU A 10 10.85 7.67 -6.95
N SER A 11 11.20 8.50 -7.94
CA SER A 11 12.53 8.48 -8.56
C SER A 11 13.64 9.05 -7.68
N GLU A 12 13.29 9.97 -6.77
CA GLU A 12 14.24 10.65 -5.88
C GLU A 12 14.49 9.89 -4.58
N SER A 13 13.57 9.00 -4.19
CA SER A 13 13.63 8.24 -2.95
C SER A 13 14.45 6.95 -3.11
N LYS A 14 15.29 6.63 -2.13
CA LYS A 14 16.12 5.40 -2.09
C LYS A 14 16.14 4.78 -0.69
N GLY A 15 16.41 3.48 -0.59
CA GLY A 15 16.55 2.79 0.69
C GLY A 15 15.34 2.98 1.62
N LEU A 16 15.55 3.38 2.88
CA LEU A 16 14.47 3.58 3.84
C LEU A 16 13.44 4.63 3.39
N ALA A 17 13.86 5.71 2.74
CA ALA A 17 12.95 6.74 2.24
C ALA A 17 12.04 6.18 1.12
N SER A 18 12.60 5.32 0.25
CA SER A 18 11.83 4.60 -0.79
C SER A 18 10.80 3.67 -0.15
N LEU A 19 11.19 2.91 0.86
CA LEU A 19 10.30 2.03 1.63
C LEU A 19 9.16 2.82 2.32
N GLN A 20 9.48 3.93 2.99
CA GLN A 20 8.50 4.83 3.61
C GLN A 20 7.49 5.35 2.58
N LEU A 21 7.98 5.85 1.44
CA LEU A 21 7.15 6.37 0.36
C LEU A 21 6.25 5.29 -0.23
N GLN A 22 6.78 4.09 -0.47
CA GLN A 22 6.02 2.96 -0.99
C GLN A 22 4.94 2.48 0.00
N ASN A 23 5.24 2.42 1.30
CA ASN A 23 4.26 2.07 2.33
C ASN A 23 3.13 3.11 2.42
N HIS A 24 3.49 4.39 2.33
CA HIS A 24 2.51 5.48 2.26
C HIS A 24 1.67 5.41 0.98
N LEU A 25 2.30 5.17 -0.17
CA LEU A 25 1.64 5.05 -1.47
C LEU A 25 0.59 3.94 -1.46
N TYR A 26 0.92 2.80 -0.85
CA TYR A 26 -0.02 1.71 -0.63
C TYR A 26 -1.24 2.17 0.16
N GLY A 27 -1.03 2.89 1.26
CA GLY A 27 -2.15 3.45 2.02
C GLY A 27 -3.01 4.44 1.22
N CYS A 28 -2.41 5.21 0.31
CA CYS A 28 -3.17 6.09 -0.58
C CYS A 28 -4.09 5.32 -1.54
N PHE A 29 -3.64 4.18 -2.07
CA PHE A 29 -4.49 3.32 -2.92
C PHE A 29 -5.72 2.83 -2.13
N ILE A 30 -5.49 2.35 -0.90
CA ILE A 30 -6.58 1.87 -0.04
C ILE A 30 -7.59 2.97 0.28
N ILE A 31 -7.11 4.18 0.63
CA ILE A 31 -8.01 5.32 0.91
C ILE A 31 -8.82 5.68 -0.35
N MET A 32 -8.18 5.72 -1.52
CA MET A 32 -8.84 6.03 -2.78
C MET A 32 -9.96 5.02 -3.11
N GLU A 33 -9.66 3.73 -3.00
CA GLU A 33 -10.62 2.64 -3.19
C GLU A 33 -11.76 2.69 -2.16
N ASP A 34 -11.44 2.91 -0.88
CA ASP A 34 -12.44 2.97 0.19
C ASP A 34 -13.36 4.20 0.09
N ILE A 35 -12.86 5.33 -0.42
CA ILE A 35 -13.70 6.49 -0.75
C ILE A 35 -14.67 6.14 -1.89
N ALA A 36 -14.18 5.51 -2.96
CA ALA A 36 -15.01 5.15 -4.10
C ALA A 36 -16.06 4.08 -3.75
N ASN A 37 -15.75 3.17 -2.82
CA ASN A 37 -16.69 2.18 -2.28
C ASN A 37 -17.57 2.72 -1.13
N GLU A 38 -17.50 4.02 -0.84
CA GLU A 38 -18.29 4.68 0.22
C GLU A 38 -18.05 4.11 1.63
N VAL A 39 -16.92 3.43 1.84
CA VAL A 39 -16.46 2.98 3.17
C VAL A 39 -15.93 4.17 3.95
N LEU A 40 -15.27 5.09 3.25
CA LEU A 40 -14.75 6.34 3.80
C LEU A 40 -15.42 7.52 3.12
N THR A 41 -15.60 8.60 3.88
CA THR A 41 -16.02 9.89 3.33
C THR A 41 -14.86 10.87 3.41
N TYR A 42 -14.71 11.68 2.36
CA TYR A 42 -13.65 12.67 2.28
C TYR A 42 -14.22 14.02 1.81
N SER A 43 -13.97 15.06 2.59
CA SER A 43 -14.34 16.45 2.27
C SER A 43 -13.34 17.40 2.94
N ASP A 44 -12.88 18.41 2.20
CA ASP A 44 -12.06 19.52 2.72
C ASP A 44 -10.81 19.07 3.50
N GLY A 45 -10.14 18.02 3.01
CA GLY A 45 -8.97 17.44 3.65
C GLY A 45 -9.29 16.52 4.84
N ILE A 46 -10.55 16.37 5.22
CA ILE A 46 -10.97 15.53 6.34
C ILE A 46 -11.42 14.17 5.82
N LEU A 47 -10.75 13.12 6.27
CA LEU A 47 -11.12 11.72 6.04
C LEU A 47 -11.89 11.18 7.25
N LYS A 48 -13.10 10.67 7.04
CA LYS A 48 -13.93 10.08 8.10
C LYS A 48 -14.29 8.64 7.76
N GLY A 49 -14.09 7.76 8.74
CA GLY A 49 -14.64 6.41 8.79
C GLY A 49 -15.68 6.29 9.88
N SER A 50 -16.13 5.06 10.16
CA SER A 50 -17.20 4.77 11.14
C SER A 50 -16.88 5.20 12.58
N ASN A 51 -15.61 5.29 12.93
CA ASN A 51 -15.09 5.40 14.29
C ASN A 51 -13.88 6.33 14.40
N PHE A 52 -13.52 7.03 13.32
CA PHE A 52 -12.41 7.95 13.33
C PHE A 52 -12.67 9.15 12.41
N THR A 53 -11.93 10.22 12.69
CA THR A 53 -11.83 11.40 11.83
C THR A 53 -10.37 11.83 11.81
N ILE A 54 -9.80 11.99 10.63
CA ILE A 54 -8.41 12.37 10.43
C ILE A 54 -8.38 13.59 9.50
N ASP A 55 -7.68 14.64 9.92
CA ASP A 55 -7.36 15.75 9.06
C ASP A 55 -6.08 15.43 8.26
N LEU A 56 -6.24 15.14 6.97
CA LEU A 56 -5.12 14.82 6.08
C LEU A 56 -4.31 16.05 5.69
N ASN A 57 -4.73 17.27 5.98
CA ASN A 57 -3.85 18.43 5.80
C ASN A 57 -2.67 18.38 6.78
N THR A 58 -2.90 17.87 7.99
CA THR A 58 -1.90 17.78 9.06
C THR A 58 -1.36 16.37 9.29
N LYS A 59 -2.11 15.33 8.92
CA LYS A 59 -1.77 13.92 9.18
C LYS A 59 -1.49 13.10 7.92
N PHE A 60 -1.25 13.74 6.77
CA PHE A 60 -0.93 13.06 5.51
C PHE A 60 0.16 12.00 5.66
N SER A 61 1.30 12.37 6.24
CA SER A 61 2.46 11.48 6.47
C SER A 61 2.14 10.17 7.20
N MET A 62 1.06 10.13 7.98
CA MET A 62 0.68 8.97 8.79
C MET A 62 -0.19 7.95 8.04
N ILE A 63 -0.54 8.20 6.77
CA ILE A 63 -1.38 7.28 5.97
C ILE A 63 -0.81 5.86 5.99
N GLY A 64 0.50 5.70 5.75
CA GLY A 64 1.17 4.40 5.73
C GLY A 64 1.12 3.65 7.07
N LEU A 65 1.02 4.34 8.20
CA LEU A 65 0.92 3.71 9.52
C LEU A 65 -0.45 3.07 9.77
N ARG A 66 -1.49 3.52 9.07
CA ARG A 66 -2.87 3.02 9.22
C ARG A 66 -3.29 2.10 8.09
N TYR A 67 -2.82 2.39 6.87
CA TYR A 67 -3.30 1.75 5.64
C TYR A 67 -2.17 1.13 4.80
N GLY A 68 -0.92 1.22 5.25
CA GLY A 68 0.22 0.63 4.55
C GLY A 68 0.26 -0.90 4.64
N PHE A 69 1.25 -1.50 3.98
CA PHE A 69 1.51 -2.94 4.08
C PHE A 69 2.34 -3.30 5.33
N VAL A 70 3.00 -2.32 5.97
CA VAL A 70 3.70 -2.46 7.26
C VAL A 70 3.29 -1.33 8.20
N MET A 71 2.85 -1.68 9.40
CA MET A 71 2.34 -0.74 10.42
C MET A 71 3.41 -0.40 11.46
N ASP A 72 4.48 0.25 11.04
CA ASP A 72 5.60 0.65 11.90
C ASP A 72 5.80 2.18 11.89
N THR A 73 6.05 2.78 13.06
CA THR A 73 6.26 4.23 13.19
C THR A 73 7.51 4.73 12.48
N GLN A 74 8.52 3.88 12.28
CA GLN A 74 9.71 4.20 11.50
C GLN A 74 9.39 4.35 10.00
N LEU A 75 8.22 3.86 9.57
CA LEU A 75 7.75 3.99 8.19
C LEU A 75 6.84 5.20 7.94
N ILE A 76 6.75 6.12 8.90
CA ILE A 76 6.09 7.41 8.67
C ILE A 76 6.83 8.18 7.56
N LEU A 77 6.07 8.65 6.58
CA LEU A 77 6.64 9.41 5.46
C LEU A 77 7.15 10.77 5.97
N SER A 78 8.46 10.87 6.08
CA SER A 78 9.13 12.07 6.58
C SER A 78 9.07 13.17 5.52
N HIS A 79 8.52 14.34 5.88
CA HIS A 79 8.48 15.53 5.03
C HIS A 79 7.95 15.28 3.60
N PRO A 80 6.66 14.92 3.43
CA PRO A 80 6.10 14.67 2.11
C PRO A 80 6.24 15.91 1.23
N ASN A 81 6.66 15.70 -0.02
CA ASN A 81 6.71 16.77 -1.01
C ASN A 81 5.30 17.41 -1.12
N PRO A 82 5.16 18.75 -1.04
CA PRO A 82 3.86 19.42 -1.12
C PRO A 82 3.06 19.10 -2.40
N LEU A 83 3.76 18.91 -3.53
CA LEU A 83 3.12 18.53 -4.79
C LEU A 83 2.65 17.07 -4.77
N TYR A 84 3.39 16.18 -4.12
CA TYR A 84 2.96 14.79 -3.91
C TYR A 84 1.69 14.75 -3.05
N GLN A 85 1.67 15.50 -1.95
CA GLN A 85 0.50 15.61 -1.08
C GLN A 85 -0.71 16.20 -1.83
N SER A 86 -0.55 17.34 -2.51
CA SER A 86 -1.65 17.99 -3.22
C SER A 86 -2.23 17.12 -4.34
N THR A 87 -1.39 16.35 -5.03
CA THR A 87 -1.83 15.38 -6.04
C THR A 87 -2.77 14.34 -5.42
N TRP A 88 -2.39 13.74 -4.29
CA TRP A 88 -3.23 12.75 -3.60
C TRP A 88 -4.51 13.31 -3.03
N LEU A 89 -4.45 14.48 -2.37
CA LEU A 89 -5.65 15.14 -1.84
C LEU A 89 -6.64 15.49 -2.97
N SER A 90 -6.13 15.89 -4.14
CA SER A 90 -6.94 16.13 -5.34
C SER A 90 -7.57 14.83 -5.86
N CYS A 91 -6.81 13.71 -5.86
CA CYS A 91 -7.36 12.40 -6.21
C CYS A 91 -8.49 11.98 -5.28
N PHE A 92 -8.30 12.14 -3.95
CA PHE A 92 -9.34 11.82 -2.97
C PHE A 92 -10.59 12.68 -3.13
N GLN A 93 -10.43 13.98 -3.42
CA GLN A 93 -11.54 14.88 -3.71
C GLN A 93 -12.29 14.46 -4.98
N ASN A 94 -11.56 14.09 -6.03
CA ASN A 94 -12.17 13.62 -7.26
C ASN A 94 -12.94 12.30 -7.05
N MET A 95 -12.41 11.38 -6.23
CA MET A 95 -13.08 10.13 -5.91
C MET A 95 -14.30 10.33 -5.02
N SER A 96 -14.27 11.28 -4.08
CA SER A 96 -15.43 11.54 -3.22
C SER A 96 -16.64 12.07 -4.00
N VAL A 97 -16.39 12.76 -5.12
CA VAL A 97 -17.42 13.26 -6.03
C VAL A 97 -17.87 12.21 -7.03
N LYS A 98 -16.93 11.53 -7.70
CA LYS A 98 -17.24 10.61 -8.81
C LYS A 98 -17.70 9.22 -8.35
N LYS A 99 -17.11 8.70 -7.26
CA LYS A 99 -17.33 7.35 -6.75
C LYS A 99 -17.23 6.25 -7.82
N ASP A 100 -16.31 6.42 -8.76
CA ASP A 100 -16.15 5.52 -9.90
C ASP A 100 -14.94 4.61 -9.71
N LEU A 101 -15.22 3.32 -9.51
CA LEU A 101 -14.19 2.28 -9.39
C LEU A 101 -13.37 2.10 -10.67
N SER A 102 -13.93 2.41 -11.84
CA SER A 102 -13.19 2.34 -13.12
C SER A 102 -12.10 3.41 -13.17
N SER A 103 -12.39 4.59 -12.61
CA SER A 103 -11.40 5.65 -12.44
C SER A 103 -10.32 5.25 -11.43
N VAL A 104 -10.68 4.62 -10.31
CA VAL A 104 -9.70 4.08 -9.33
C VAL A 104 -8.74 3.12 -10.04
N ASP A 105 -9.27 2.11 -10.72
CA ASP A 105 -8.52 1.13 -11.52
C ASP A 105 -7.54 1.80 -12.50
N ALA A 106 -7.99 2.82 -13.25
CA ALA A 106 -7.17 3.52 -14.22
C ALA A 106 -6.03 4.34 -13.58
N ILE A 107 -6.27 4.90 -12.39
CA ILE A 107 -5.25 5.64 -11.64
C ILE A 107 -4.21 4.67 -11.08
N GLU A 108 -4.66 3.55 -10.49
CA GLU A 108 -3.78 2.51 -9.96
C GLU A 108 -2.88 1.95 -11.06
N ASP A 109 -3.44 1.59 -12.22
CA ASP A 109 -2.68 1.05 -13.36
C ASP A 109 -1.59 2.03 -13.83
N GLN A 110 -1.89 3.33 -13.89
CA GLN A 110 -0.92 4.36 -14.27
C GLN A 110 0.21 4.51 -13.24
N ILE A 111 -0.12 4.54 -11.95
CA ILE A 111 0.88 4.70 -10.89
C ILE A 111 1.73 3.42 -10.76
N ILE A 112 1.13 2.24 -10.91
CA ILE A 112 1.87 0.96 -10.95
C ILE A 112 2.84 0.93 -12.11
N THR A 113 2.43 1.46 -13.28
CA THR A 113 3.32 1.58 -14.43
C THR A 113 4.51 2.50 -14.11
N ILE A 114 4.26 3.67 -13.51
CA ILE A 114 5.32 4.57 -13.05
C ILE A 114 6.26 3.86 -12.09
N LEU A 115 5.71 3.14 -11.10
CA LEU A 115 6.50 2.45 -10.08
C LEU A 115 7.44 1.40 -10.69
N LYS A 116 6.94 0.61 -11.66
CA LYS A 116 7.75 -0.38 -12.40
C LYS A 116 8.86 0.26 -13.24
N GLU A 117 8.67 1.51 -13.69
CA GLU A 117 9.67 2.22 -14.49
C GLU A 117 10.76 2.87 -13.65
N VAL A 118 10.42 3.40 -12.47
CA VAL A 118 11.34 4.25 -11.70
C VAL A 118 11.91 3.60 -10.43
N VAL A 119 11.20 2.63 -9.85
CA VAL A 119 11.66 1.94 -8.65
C VAL A 119 12.45 0.70 -9.06
N PRO A 120 13.71 0.55 -8.61
CA PRO A 120 14.49 -0.64 -8.90
C PRO A 120 13.80 -1.91 -8.39
N SER A 121 13.98 -3.01 -9.12
CA SER A 121 13.33 -4.29 -8.83
C SER A 121 13.61 -4.81 -7.41
N GLU A 122 14.81 -4.52 -6.89
CA GLU A 122 15.33 -4.91 -5.59
C GLU A 122 14.77 -4.09 -4.43
N GLU A 123 14.18 -2.92 -4.72
CA GLU A 123 13.53 -2.03 -3.76
C GLU A 123 12.00 -2.00 -3.94
N SER A 124 11.41 -2.90 -4.73
CA SER A 124 9.99 -2.84 -5.11
C SER A 124 9.01 -3.39 -4.05
N PHE A 125 9.17 -3.00 -2.79
CA PHE A 125 8.35 -3.45 -1.66
C PHE A 125 6.84 -3.37 -1.93
N PHE A 126 6.39 -2.27 -2.56
CA PHE A 126 5.00 -2.06 -2.92
C PHE A 126 4.46 -3.20 -3.78
N LEU A 127 5.14 -3.56 -4.88
CA LEU A 127 4.65 -4.58 -5.81
C LEU A 127 4.55 -5.96 -5.13
N HIS A 128 5.48 -6.25 -4.23
CA HIS A 128 5.49 -7.50 -3.48
C HIS A 128 4.42 -7.56 -2.38
N SER A 129 3.87 -6.41 -1.97
CA SER A 129 2.74 -6.35 -1.04
C SER A 129 1.35 -6.39 -1.69
N LEU A 130 1.25 -6.20 -3.02
CA LEU A 130 -0.03 -6.06 -3.73
C LEU A 130 -0.96 -7.28 -3.61
N GLU A 131 -0.40 -8.50 -3.48
CA GLU A 131 -1.22 -9.72 -3.50
C GLU A 131 -1.85 -10.04 -2.14
N SER A 132 -1.09 -9.89 -1.05
CA SER A 132 -1.55 -10.26 0.30
C SER A 132 -1.84 -9.07 1.21
N GLY A 133 -1.44 -7.85 0.81
CA GLY A 133 -1.40 -6.68 1.68
C GLY A 133 -0.29 -6.73 2.72
N SER A 134 0.69 -7.61 2.54
CA SER A 134 1.82 -7.81 3.43
C SER A 134 3.07 -8.18 2.63
N LEU A 135 4.26 -7.93 3.17
CA LEU A 135 5.49 -8.36 2.52
C LEU A 135 5.71 -9.89 2.69
N PRO A 136 6.15 -10.60 1.64
CA PRO A 136 6.70 -11.95 1.77
C PRO A 136 7.95 -11.97 2.67
N GLN A 137 8.29 -13.12 3.24
CA GLN A 137 9.41 -13.26 4.19
C GLN A 137 10.73 -12.70 3.66
N GLU A 138 11.06 -12.98 2.38
CA GLU A 138 12.29 -12.46 1.74
C GLU A 138 12.35 -10.92 1.72
N TRP A 139 11.19 -10.26 1.64
CA TRP A 139 11.07 -8.80 1.61
C TRP A 139 11.03 -8.21 3.02
N VAL A 140 10.52 -8.96 3.99
CA VAL A 140 10.59 -8.58 5.41
C VAL A 140 12.05 -8.47 5.85
N GLU A 141 12.91 -9.41 5.47
CA GLU A 141 14.34 -9.36 5.82
C GLU A 141 15.05 -8.14 5.21
N LYS A 142 14.79 -7.84 3.94
CA LYS A 142 15.28 -6.61 3.28
C LYS A 142 14.79 -5.35 3.98
N MET A 143 13.51 -5.32 4.36
CA MET A 143 12.91 -4.22 5.09
C MET A 143 13.58 -4.04 6.46
N LEU A 144 13.80 -5.12 7.19
CA LEU A 144 14.47 -5.08 8.50
C LEU A 144 15.90 -4.58 8.38
N ALA A 145 16.64 -4.97 7.34
CA ALA A 145 17.99 -4.46 7.08
C ALA A 145 18.02 -2.94 6.81
N LEU A 146 16.91 -2.35 6.36
CA LEU A 146 16.79 -0.89 6.19
C LEU A 146 16.38 -0.18 7.47
N LEU A 147 15.66 -0.86 8.37
CA LEU A 147 15.16 -0.31 9.63
C LEU A 147 16.16 -0.44 10.77
N LEU A 148 16.93 -1.52 10.77
CA LEU A 148 17.98 -1.78 11.72
C LEU A 148 19.30 -1.46 11.00
N PRO A 149 19.92 -0.28 11.25
CA PRO A 149 21.25 -0.05 10.75
C PRO A 149 22.15 -1.16 11.29
N ASN A 150 22.84 -1.89 10.41
CA ASN A 150 23.83 -2.87 10.82
C ASN A 150 24.84 -2.18 11.74
N ASP A 151 24.91 -2.59 13.00
CA ASP A 151 25.98 -2.24 13.94
C ASP A 151 27.31 -2.90 13.53
N GLU A 152 27.71 -2.79 12.27
CA GLU A 152 29.01 -3.25 11.77
C GLU A 152 30.07 -2.16 11.99
N HIS A 153 30.31 -1.82 13.26
CA HIS A 153 31.61 -1.36 13.78
C HIS A 153 31.66 -1.47 15.31
N THR A 154 31.62 -2.70 15.83
CA THR A 154 32.29 -3.01 17.11
C THR A 154 33.08 -4.32 16.95
N SER A 155 34.17 -4.23 16.19
CA SER A 155 35.32 -5.13 16.40
C SER A 155 36.00 -4.72 17.70
N HIS A 156 35.66 -5.40 18.81
CA HIS A 156 36.59 -6.02 19.76
C HIS A 156 35.97 -6.22 21.14
N THR A 157 36.35 -7.35 21.73
CA THR A 157 36.32 -7.73 23.15
C THR A 157 34.96 -8.08 23.77
N SER A 158 34.72 -9.40 23.81
CA SER A 158 34.20 -10.15 24.95
C SER A 158 33.88 -9.35 26.21
N ASP A 159 32.60 -9.29 26.57
CA ASP A 159 32.16 -9.73 27.90
C ASP A 159 30.64 -9.94 27.94
N ALA A 160 30.25 -10.92 28.73
CA ALA A 160 28.87 -11.34 28.93
C ALA A 160 28.04 -10.27 29.66
N SER A 161 26.80 -10.02 29.22
CA SER A 161 25.61 -9.91 30.08
C SER A 161 24.36 -9.43 29.33
N ASP A 162 23.24 -10.03 29.74
CA ASP A 162 21.84 -9.57 29.67
C ASP A 162 21.13 -9.44 28.32
N GLU A 163 20.48 -10.56 27.98
CA GLU A 163 19.23 -10.60 27.21
C GLU A 163 18.20 -9.61 27.79
N THR A 164 17.82 -8.62 26.99
CA THR A 164 16.51 -7.99 27.11
C THR A 164 15.76 -8.18 25.79
N PRO A 165 14.58 -8.83 25.78
CA PRO A 165 13.80 -8.97 24.56
C PRO A 165 13.24 -7.60 24.20
N SER A 166 13.68 -7.06 23.05
CA SER A 166 13.15 -5.84 22.46
C SER A 166 11.65 -6.02 22.23
N LYS A 167 10.85 -5.39 23.09
CA LYS A 167 9.39 -5.37 22.98
C LYS A 167 9.02 -4.48 21.80
N LEU A 168 8.77 -5.12 20.66
CA LEU A 168 7.94 -4.59 19.57
C LEU A 168 6.68 -3.98 20.18
N VAL A 169 6.60 -2.64 20.20
CA VAL A 169 5.41 -1.91 20.65
C VAL A 169 4.38 -2.02 19.53
N GLN A 170 3.56 -3.05 19.63
CA GLN A 170 2.41 -3.24 18.75
C GLN A 170 1.39 -2.14 19.07
N ALA A 171 1.24 -1.16 18.17
CA ALA A 171 0.18 -0.17 18.27
C ALA A 171 -1.18 -0.89 18.25
N LEU A 172 -2.11 -0.43 19.08
CA LEU A 172 -3.50 -0.91 19.12
C LEU A 172 -4.13 -0.79 17.73
N THR A 173 -4.29 -1.92 17.06
CA THR A 173 -4.88 -2.00 15.73
C THR A 173 -6.31 -2.51 15.83
N GLU A 174 -7.19 -1.88 15.07
CA GLU A 174 -8.51 -2.44 14.79
C GLU A 174 -8.38 -3.65 13.87
N LYS A 175 -9.40 -4.52 13.93
CA LYS A 175 -9.43 -5.87 13.37
C LYS A 175 -8.84 -5.95 11.94
N PRO A 176 -8.12 -7.04 11.62
CA PRO A 176 -7.45 -7.20 10.34
C PRO A 176 -8.44 -7.04 9.19
N ILE A 177 -8.13 -6.08 8.32
CA ILE A 177 -8.84 -5.85 7.07
C ILE A 177 -8.75 -7.15 6.26
N LYS A 178 -9.91 -7.71 5.92
CA LYS A 178 -10.07 -8.91 5.06
C LYS A 178 -9.10 -8.80 3.89
N LYS A 179 -8.41 -9.90 3.51
CA LYS A 179 -7.50 -9.99 2.34
C LYS A 179 -8.06 -9.20 1.15
N ARG A 180 -7.62 -7.95 0.99
CA ARG A 180 -8.11 -7.03 -0.04
C ARG A 180 -7.27 -7.23 -1.29
N THR A 181 -7.96 -7.31 -2.40
CA THR A 181 -7.41 -7.72 -3.69
C THR A 181 -7.43 -6.47 -4.55
N LEU A 182 -6.34 -5.70 -4.59
CA LEU A 182 -6.21 -4.51 -5.44
C LEU A 182 -6.50 -4.87 -6.91
N SER A 183 -6.86 -3.90 -7.75
CA SER A 183 -7.35 -4.13 -9.13
C SER A 183 -6.51 -5.14 -9.94
N LEU A 184 -5.19 -5.12 -9.80
CA LEU A 184 -4.27 -6.06 -10.47
C LEU A 184 -4.47 -7.53 -10.05
N THR A 185 -4.81 -7.78 -8.78
CA THR A 185 -5.19 -9.11 -8.29
C THR A 185 -6.68 -9.40 -8.47
N ARG A 186 -7.55 -8.38 -8.55
CA ARG A 186 -8.98 -8.54 -8.88
C ARG A 186 -9.16 -9.04 -10.32
N ARG A 187 -8.44 -8.45 -11.28
CA ARG A 187 -8.44 -8.86 -12.70
C ARG A 187 -7.83 -10.25 -12.92
N ARG A 188 -6.84 -10.67 -12.12
CA ARG A 188 -6.30 -12.05 -12.16
C ARG A 188 -7.27 -13.11 -11.62
N LYS A 189 -8.26 -12.73 -10.80
CA LYS A 189 -9.24 -13.64 -10.19
C LYS A 189 -10.49 -13.87 -11.03
N GLU A 190 -10.62 -13.25 -12.21
CA GLU A 190 -11.68 -13.64 -13.15
C GLU A 190 -11.36 -15.03 -13.73
N GLU A 191 -11.88 -16.08 -13.07
CA GLU A 191 -11.87 -17.43 -13.61
C GLU A 191 -12.54 -17.45 -15.00
N PRO A 192 -12.03 -18.24 -15.96
CA PRO A 192 -12.65 -18.36 -17.26
C PRO A 192 -14.06 -18.95 -17.06
N LYS A 193 -15.09 -18.18 -17.41
CA LYS A 193 -16.49 -18.61 -17.41
C LYS A 193 -16.58 -19.97 -18.10
N LYS A 194 -16.79 -21.04 -17.33
CA LYS A 194 -17.03 -22.39 -17.85
C LYS A 194 -18.22 -22.32 -18.80
N LYS A 195 -17.94 -22.43 -20.10
CA LYS A 195 -18.96 -22.67 -21.13
C LYS A 195 -19.66 -23.98 -20.76
N GLN A 196 -20.92 -23.88 -20.32
CA GLN A 196 -21.82 -25.03 -20.25
C GLN A 196 -22.02 -25.57 -21.68
N LEU A 197 -21.32 -26.63 -22.02
CA LEU A 197 -21.67 -27.51 -23.12
C LEU A 197 -22.70 -28.53 -22.60
N GLY A 198 -23.97 -28.14 -22.58
CA GLY A 198 -25.08 -29.08 -22.75
C GLY A 198 -25.43 -29.13 -24.24
N LEU A 199 -25.87 -30.22 -24.87
CA LEU A 199 -26.45 -31.47 -24.42
C LEU A 199 -25.97 -32.58 -25.39
N THR A 200 -25.55 -33.73 -24.87
CA THR A 200 -25.72 -35.00 -25.58
C THR A 200 -26.80 -35.78 -24.86
N ARG A 201 -27.99 -35.89 -25.45
CA ARG A 201 -29.03 -36.82 -24.99
C ARG A 201 -29.31 -37.82 -26.10
N ARG A 202 -28.64 -38.99 -26.00
CA ARG A 202 -29.03 -40.21 -26.72
C ARG A 202 -30.42 -40.62 -26.24
N SER A 203 -31.35 -40.78 -27.18
CA SER A 203 -32.58 -41.55 -26.99
C SER A 203 -32.41 -42.85 -27.75
N HIS A 204 -32.31 -43.96 -27.03
CA HIS A 204 -32.41 -45.32 -27.57
C HIS A 204 -33.26 -46.15 -26.59
N LYS A 205 -34.47 -46.48 -27.03
CA LYS A 205 -35.33 -47.64 -26.70
C LYS A 205 -36.75 -47.27 -27.15
N ALA A 206 -37.53 -48.10 -27.83
CA ALA A 206 -37.46 -49.54 -28.10
C ALA A 206 -37.91 -49.81 -29.53
#